data_AF-A0A963QAA7-F1
#
_entry.id   AF-A0A963QAA7-F1
#
_cell.length_a   1.000
_cell.length_b   1.000
_cell.length_c   1.000
_cell.angle_alpha   90.00
_cell.angle_beta   90.00
_cell.angle_gamma   90.00
#
_symmetry.space_group_name_H-M   'P 1'
#
loop_
_entity.id
_entity.type
_entity.pdbx_description
1 polymer ?
#
loop_
_entity_poly.entity_id
_entity_poly.type
_entity_poly.pdbx_seq_one_letter_code
_entity_poly.pdbx_strand_id
1 'polypeptide(L)'
;ALIVNWQLLFMSYRASGIAVATVVYHLQPFFLLLLAALVQRERPDWHKFPWLLVALLGVALTSGLRGELAGQDAMLSGVLLALAAAFFYAVATLATRKISGIASAQIAGVQLLIGACVLIPWVDIALPSLSPLAWTSLLTLGLVHTGLQYNLLYAAFQRLTAERIAVLSFIYPLVAIVVDLVCFDLALDVVQVAGMVLILVAIVAHQRNWRLVPMPARRLAP
;
A
#
# COMPACT_ATOMS: atom_id res chain seq x y z
N ALA A 1 5.98 -6.45 13.03
CA ALA A 1 5.52 -6.41 11.63
C ALA A 1 5.70 -5.02 11.02
N LEU A 2 5.02 -3.97 11.51
CA LEU A 2 5.08 -2.64 10.90
C LEU A 2 6.49 -2.00 10.88
N ILE A 3 7.27 -2.13 11.96
CA ILE A 3 8.66 -1.64 12.01
C ILE A 3 9.52 -2.33 10.94
N VAL A 4 9.42 -3.66 10.86
CA VAL A 4 10.14 -4.47 9.86
C VAL A 4 9.72 -4.09 8.44
N ASN A 5 8.41 -3.86 8.22
CA ASN A 5 7.89 -3.37 6.96
C ASN A 5 8.59 -2.07 6.51
N TRP A 6 8.62 -1.05 7.36
CA TRP A 6 9.24 0.24 7.02
C TRP A 6 10.74 0.11 6.76
N GLN A 7 11.46 -0.64 7.60
CA GLN A 7 12.89 -0.88 7.42
C GLN A 7 13.19 -1.52 6.05
N LEU A 8 12.47 -2.59 5.70
CA LEU A 8 12.63 -3.27 4.41
C LEU A 8 12.26 -2.38 3.23
N LEU A 9 11.20 -1.57 3.36
CA LEU A 9 10.78 -0.64 2.32
C LEU A 9 11.84 0.46 2.07
N PHE A 10 12.39 1.06 3.12
CA PHE A 10 13.44 2.07 2.97
C PHE A 10 14.74 1.48 2.41
N MET A 11 15.09 0.24 2.78
CA MET A 11 16.20 -0.48 2.15
C MET A 11 15.93 -0.75 0.66
N SER A 12 14.69 -1.11 0.30
CA SER A 12 14.27 -1.31 -1.08
C SER A 12 14.39 -0.04 -1.94
N TYR A 13 14.01 1.12 -1.39
CA TYR A 13 14.18 2.40 -2.09
C TYR A 13 15.64 2.69 -2.44
N ARG A 14 16.58 2.36 -1.55
CA ARG A 14 18.02 2.52 -1.82
C ARG A 14 18.55 1.56 -2.88
N ALA A 15 17.98 0.36 -2.99
CA ALA A 15 18.48 -0.71 -3.87
C ALA A 15 17.83 -0.69 -5.27
N SER A 16 16.53 -0.39 -5.36
CA SER A 16 15.74 -0.46 -6.61
C SER A 16 15.11 0.87 -7.06
N GLY A 17 15.23 1.92 -6.25
CA GLY A 17 14.56 3.20 -6.49
C GLY A 17 13.10 3.20 -6.05
N ILE A 18 12.54 4.41 -5.95
CA ILE A 18 11.18 4.62 -5.40
C ILE A 18 10.11 4.04 -6.32
N ALA A 19 10.25 4.21 -7.64
CA ALA A 19 9.26 3.75 -8.61
C ALA A 19 9.08 2.21 -8.58
N VAL A 20 10.18 1.45 -8.73
CA VAL A 20 10.15 -0.03 -8.69
C VAL A 20 9.59 -0.51 -7.35
N ALA A 21 10.17 -0.04 -6.25
CA ALA A 21 9.77 -0.45 -4.91
C ALA A 21 8.28 -0.17 -4.65
N THR A 22 7.76 0.97 -5.10
CA THR A 22 6.35 1.34 -4.93
C THR A 22 5.43 0.39 -5.69
N VAL A 23 5.73 0.08 -6.96
CA VAL A 23 4.92 -0.88 -7.75
C VAL A 23 4.93 -2.26 -7.10
N VAL A 24 6.11 -2.75 -6.70
CA VAL A 24 6.25 -4.05 -6.02
C VAL A 24 5.53 -4.04 -4.68
N TYR A 25 5.57 -2.93 -3.93
CA TYR A 25 4.88 -2.81 -2.66
C TYR A 25 3.36 -2.89 -2.80
N HIS A 26 2.80 -2.47 -3.95
CA HIS A 26 1.38 -2.64 -4.28
C HIS A 26 0.97 -4.09 -4.56
N LEU A 27 1.87 -5.07 -4.39
CA LEU A 27 1.51 -6.49 -4.25
C LEU A 27 0.96 -6.83 -2.85
N GLN A 28 1.07 -5.91 -1.88
CA GLN A 28 0.51 -6.05 -0.53
C GLN A 28 -0.96 -6.52 -0.47
N PRO A 29 -1.89 -6.02 -1.29
CA PRO A 29 -3.29 -6.46 -1.29
C PRO A 29 -3.45 -7.96 -1.56
N PHE A 30 -2.58 -8.52 -2.41
CA PHE A 30 -2.59 -9.95 -2.75
C PHE A 30 -2.12 -10.80 -1.56
N PHE A 31 -1.07 -10.37 -0.85
CA PHE A 31 -0.67 -11.01 0.40
C PHE A 31 -1.76 -10.91 1.47
N LEU A 32 -2.45 -9.78 1.56
CA LEU A 32 -3.56 -9.60 2.51
C LEU A 32 -4.71 -10.57 2.23
N LEU A 33 -5.11 -10.72 0.96
CA LEU A 33 -6.15 -11.67 0.56
C LEU A 33 -5.75 -13.12 0.87
N LEU A 34 -4.50 -13.50 0.55
CA LEU A 34 -3.98 -14.83 0.84
C LEU A 34 -3.98 -15.11 2.35
N LEU A 35 -3.45 -14.18 3.15
CA LEU A 35 -3.39 -14.32 4.60
C LEU A 35 -4.78 -14.33 5.23
N ALA A 36 -5.72 -13.52 4.73
CA ALA A 36 -7.10 -13.54 5.19
C ALA A 36 -7.80 -14.87 4.88
N ALA A 37 -7.56 -15.43 3.69
CA ALA A 37 -8.07 -16.75 3.32
C ALA A 37 -7.51 -17.87 4.21
N LEU A 38 -6.21 -17.84 4.51
CA LEU A 38 -5.55 -18.86 5.33
C LEU A 38 -5.90 -18.74 6.82
N VAL A 39 -5.85 -17.53 7.37
CA VAL A 39 -5.90 -17.27 8.82
C VAL A 39 -7.30 -16.94 9.32
N GLN A 40 -8.10 -16.23 8.51
CA GLN A 40 -9.46 -15.83 8.86
C GLN A 40 -10.52 -16.66 8.14
N ARG A 41 -10.11 -17.55 7.21
CA ARG A 41 -11.01 -18.36 6.38
C ARG A 41 -12.01 -17.53 5.58
N GLU A 42 -11.66 -16.28 5.27
CA GLU A 42 -12.40 -15.47 4.30
C GLU A 42 -12.29 -16.15 2.93
N ARG A 43 -13.41 -16.26 2.21
CA ARG A 43 -13.42 -16.83 0.86
C ARG A 43 -13.33 -15.67 -0.13
N PRO A 44 -12.15 -15.33 -0.66
CA PRO A 44 -12.04 -14.27 -1.66
C PRO A 44 -12.85 -14.66 -2.88
N ASP A 45 -13.57 -13.70 -3.44
CA ASP A 45 -14.25 -13.91 -4.71
C ASP A 45 -13.23 -13.93 -5.84
N TRP A 46 -12.76 -15.14 -6.20
CA TRP A 46 -11.74 -15.35 -7.23
C TRP A 46 -12.12 -14.77 -8.58
N HIS A 47 -13.41 -14.60 -8.84
CA HIS A 47 -13.92 -13.96 -10.05
C HIS A 47 -13.49 -12.48 -10.16
N LYS A 48 -13.24 -11.81 -9.03
CA LYS A 48 -12.80 -10.41 -8.99
C LYS A 48 -11.29 -10.22 -9.02
N PHE A 49 -10.53 -11.30 -8.84
CA PHE A 49 -9.07 -11.27 -8.84
C PHE A 49 -8.44 -10.63 -10.09
N PRO A 50 -8.96 -10.87 -11.32
CA PRO A 50 -8.42 -10.23 -12.51
C PRO A 50 -8.49 -8.69 -12.46
N TRP A 51 -9.50 -8.11 -11.81
CA TRP A 51 -9.58 -6.65 -11.64
C TRP A 51 -8.46 -6.10 -10.73
N LEU A 52 -8.01 -6.87 -9.73
CA LEU A 52 -6.86 -6.47 -8.90
C LEU A 52 -5.56 -6.45 -9.71
N LEU A 53 -5.41 -7.38 -10.66
CA LEU A 53 -4.27 -7.37 -11.60
C LEU A 53 -4.34 -6.17 -12.55
N VAL A 54 -5.53 -5.79 -13.03
CA VAL A 54 -5.72 -4.58 -13.84
C VAL A 54 -5.37 -3.33 -13.04
N ALA A 55 -5.79 -3.26 -11.77
CA ALA A 55 -5.42 -2.15 -10.89
C ALA A 55 -3.90 -2.07 -10.68
N LEU A 56 -3.25 -3.21 -10.42
CA LEU A 56 -1.79 -3.29 -10.27
C LEU A 56 -1.05 -2.85 -11.54
N LEU A 57 -1.53 -3.25 -12.72
CA LEU A 57 -1.00 -2.77 -14.00
C LEU A 57 -1.14 -1.24 -14.09
N GLY A 58 -2.30 -0.70 -13.72
CA GLY A 58 -2.49 0.74 -13.66
C GLY A 58 -1.49 1.44 -12.73
N VAL A 59 -1.20 0.86 -11.56
CA VAL A 59 -0.15 1.38 -10.65
C VAL A 59 1.22 1.40 -11.35
N ALA A 60 1.58 0.32 -12.04
CA ALA A 60 2.83 0.24 -12.78
C ALA A 60 2.94 1.36 -13.82
N LEU A 61 1.88 1.62 -14.58
CA LEU A 61 1.83 2.71 -15.57
C LEU A 61 1.89 4.10 -14.93
N THR A 62 1.32 4.29 -13.73
CA THR A 62 1.37 5.57 -13.01
C THR A 62 2.71 5.85 -12.34
N SER A 63 3.54 4.83 -12.11
CA SER A 63 4.75 4.95 -11.28
C SER A 63 5.90 5.74 -11.90
N GLY A 64 5.79 6.13 -13.18
CA GLY A 64 6.85 6.80 -13.91
C GLY A 64 8.06 5.90 -14.19
N LEU A 65 7.90 4.58 -14.08
CA LEU A 65 8.95 3.61 -14.34
C LEU A 65 9.39 3.66 -15.82
N ARG A 66 10.46 4.41 -16.09
CA ARG A 66 11.03 4.58 -17.43
C ARG A 66 12.35 3.83 -17.54
N GLY A 67 12.31 2.50 -17.62
CA GLY A 67 13.42 1.66 -18.10
C GLY A 67 14.81 1.79 -17.45
N GLU A 68 14.99 2.62 -16.42
CA GLU A 68 16.25 2.78 -15.70
C GLU A 68 16.46 1.56 -14.81
N LEU A 69 17.04 0.53 -15.41
CA LEU A 69 17.49 -0.66 -14.70
C LEU A 69 18.73 -0.28 -13.90
N ALA A 70 18.57 -0.16 -12.58
CA ALA A 70 19.71 -0.27 -11.66
C ALA A 70 20.48 -1.57 -11.96
N GLY A 71 21.76 -1.65 -11.55
CA GLY A 71 22.55 -2.89 -11.71
C GLY A 71 21.74 -4.12 -11.26
N GLN A 72 21.76 -5.20 -12.06
CA GLN A 72 20.80 -6.31 -11.97
C GLN A 72 20.67 -6.90 -10.55
N ASP A 73 21.79 -7.00 -9.81
CA ASP A 73 21.82 -7.54 -8.45
C ASP A 73 21.20 -6.60 -7.40
N ALA A 74 21.47 -5.29 -7.51
CA ALA A 74 20.87 -4.27 -6.64
C ALA A 74 19.35 -4.17 -6.89
N MET A 75 18.93 -4.31 -8.14
CA MET A 75 17.52 -4.32 -8.51
C MET A 75 16.78 -5.52 -7.92
N LEU A 76 17.33 -6.75 -8.06
CA LEU A 76 16.70 -7.96 -7.52
C LEU A 76 16.56 -7.89 -6.00
N SER A 77 17.62 -7.50 -5.30
CA SER A 77 17.57 -7.35 -3.83
C SER A 77 16.53 -6.31 -3.40
N GLY A 78 16.43 -5.17 -4.10
CA GLY A 78 15.40 -4.17 -3.84
C GLY A 78 13.97 -4.70 -4.05
N VAL A 79 13.73 -5.48 -5.10
CA VAL A 79 12.43 -6.12 -5.36
C VAL A 79 12.07 -7.10 -4.24
N LEU A 80 13.01 -7.96 -3.82
CA LEU A 80 12.77 -8.92 -2.73
C LEU A 80 12.47 -8.21 -1.40
N LEU A 81 13.18 -7.11 -1.12
CA LEU A 81 12.94 -6.28 0.06
C LEU A 81 11.54 -5.62 0.02
N ALA A 82 11.11 -5.09 -1.14
CA ALA A 82 9.76 -4.53 -1.28
C ALA A 82 8.66 -5.59 -1.15
N LEU A 83 8.87 -6.79 -1.69
CA LEU A 83 7.95 -7.92 -1.51
C LEU A 83 7.82 -8.32 -0.04
N ALA A 84 8.95 -8.46 0.66
CA ALA A 84 8.95 -8.77 2.08
C ALA A 84 8.29 -7.65 2.90
N ALA A 85 8.55 -6.38 2.56
CA ALA A 85 7.87 -5.25 3.16
C ALA A 85 6.34 -5.36 2.95
N ALA A 86 5.87 -5.51 1.72
CA ALA A 86 4.46 -5.68 1.38
C ALA A 86 3.80 -6.81 2.19
N PHE A 87 4.47 -7.95 2.32
CA PHE A 87 4.03 -9.06 3.17
C PHE A 87 3.86 -8.65 4.64
N PHE A 88 4.86 -8.00 5.25
CA PHE A 88 4.77 -7.56 6.63
C PHE A 88 3.70 -6.48 6.86
N TYR A 89 3.41 -5.64 5.86
CA TYR A 89 2.28 -4.71 5.95
C TYR A 89 0.94 -5.44 5.90
N ALA A 90 0.81 -6.48 5.07
CA ALA A 90 -0.37 -7.35 5.06
C ALA A 90 -0.57 -8.06 6.41
N VAL A 91 0.51 -8.55 7.04
CA VAL A 91 0.47 -9.11 8.39
C VAL A 91 0.02 -8.06 9.42
N ALA A 92 0.59 -6.84 9.38
CA ALA A 92 0.20 -5.76 10.27
C ALA A 92 -1.28 -5.38 10.09
N THR A 93 -1.74 -5.27 8.84
CA THR A 93 -3.14 -5.02 8.49
C THR A 93 -4.03 -6.10 9.09
N LEU A 94 -3.73 -7.38 8.84
CA LEU A 94 -4.51 -8.51 9.35
C LEU A 94 -4.54 -8.56 10.89
N ALA A 95 -3.42 -8.24 11.54
CA ALA A 95 -3.33 -8.17 13.00
C ALA A 95 -4.23 -7.05 13.54
N THR A 96 -4.17 -5.84 12.96
CA THR A 96 -5.05 -4.72 13.34
C THR A 96 -6.53 -5.06 13.15
N ARG A 97 -6.88 -5.76 12.05
CA ARG A 97 -8.26 -6.23 11.82
C ARG A 97 -8.78 -7.15 12.92
N LYS A 98 -7.92 -7.96 13.52
CA LYS A 98 -8.29 -8.90 14.61
C LYS A 98 -8.47 -8.22 15.96
N ILE A 99 -7.96 -7.00 16.14
CA ILE A 99 -8.11 -6.26 17.39
C ILE A 99 -9.52 -5.65 17.42
N SER A 100 -10.36 -6.14 18.33
CA SER A 100 -11.70 -5.65 18.59
C SER A 100 -11.80 -5.06 20.00
N GLY A 101 -12.74 -4.14 20.22
CA GLY A 101 -12.98 -3.52 21.53
C GLY A 101 -11.96 -2.46 21.96
N ILE A 102 -10.96 -2.17 21.14
CA ILE A 102 -9.96 -1.11 21.37
C ILE A 102 -10.12 -0.04 20.29
N ALA A 103 -10.13 1.24 20.68
CA ALA A 103 -10.25 2.34 19.73
C ALA A 103 -9.03 2.39 18.79
N SER A 104 -9.26 2.68 17.51
CA SER A 104 -8.22 2.77 16.47
C SER A 104 -7.06 3.70 16.86
N ALA A 105 -7.37 4.83 17.49
CA ALA A 105 -6.38 5.77 18.00
C ALA A 105 -5.46 5.16 19.07
N GLN A 106 -5.98 4.29 19.94
CA GLN A 106 -5.18 3.61 20.96
C GLN A 106 -4.25 2.57 20.33
N ILE A 107 -4.73 1.82 19.33
CA ILE A 107 -3.91 0.86 18.58
C ILE A 107 -2.75 1.60 17.90
N ALA A 108 -3.05 2.70 17.21
CA ALA A 108 -2.04 3.54 16.56
C ALA A 108 -1.04 4.11 17.60
N GLY A 109 -1.54 4.67 18.70
CA GLY A 109 -0.70 5.23 19.76
C GLY A 109 0.27 4.21 20.36
N VAL A 110 -0.21 3.03 20.72
CA VAL A 110 0.64 1.94 21.26
C VAL A 110 1.67 1.49 20.21
N GLN A 111 1.28 1.31 18.96
CA GLN A 111 2.22 0.92 17.90
C GLN A 111 3.29 1.98 17.64
N LEU A 112 2.92 3.26 17.64
CA LEU A 112 3.85 4.37 17.46
C LEU A 112 4.80 4.52 18.66
N LEU A 113 4.31 4.35 19.89
CA LEU A 113 5.15 4.37 21.09
C LEU A 113 6.15 3.22 21.10
N ILE A 114 5.70 1.99 20.82
CA ILE A 114 6.59 0.84 20.70
C ILE A 114 7.59 1.06 19.56
N GLY A 115 7.14 1.58 18.42
CA GLY A 115 7.99 1.94 17.29
C GLY A 115 9.08 2.94 17.67
N ALA A 116 8.70 4.02 18.36
CA ALA A 116 9.63 5.02 18.85
C ALA A 116 10.66 4.38 19.80
N CYS A 117 10.20 3.64 20.82
CA CYS A 117 11.08 2.98 21.79
C CYS A 117 12.06 2.00 21.14
N VAL A 118 11.59 1.20 20.18
CA VAL A 118 12.45 0.26 19.44
C VAL A 118 13.47 1.02 18.61
N LEU A 119 13.14 2.18 18.03
CA LEU A 119 14.06 2.92 17.18
C LEU A 119 15.08 3.79 17.94
N ILE A 120 14.88 4.05 19.24
CA ILE A 120 15.79 4.87 20.08
C ILE A 120 17.28 4.51 19.92
N PRO A 121 17.72 3.23 19.92
CA PRO A 121 19.13 2.89 19.81
C PRO A 121 19.81 3.34 18.50
N TRP A 122 19.02 3.67 17.48
CA TRP A 122 19.49 4.12 16.17
C TRP A 122 19.32 5.63 15.97
N VAL A 123 18.79 6.36 16.96
CA VAL A 123 18.65 7.81 16.91
C VAL A 123 19.96 8.46 17.33
N ASP A 124 20.50 9.32 16.47
CA ASP A 124 21.55 10.24 16.90
C ASP A 124 20.93 11.33 17.79
N ILE A 125 21.36 11.38 19.05
CA ILE A 125 20.83 12.32 20.05
C ILE A 125 21.30 13.75 19.74
N ALA A 126 22.35 13.91 18.93
CA ALA A 126 22.76 15.19 18.39
C ALA A 126 21.76 15.63 17.30
N LEU A 127 20.61 16.16 17.72
CA LEU A 127 19.66 16.76 16.78
C LEU A 127 20.33 17.95 16.09
N PRO A 128 20.45 17.96 14.76
CA PRO A 128 20.93 19.14 14.05
C PRO A 128 20.00 20.31 14.35
N SER A 129 20.51 21.54 14.29
CA SER A 129 19.67 22.73 14.39
C SER A 129 18.68 22.75 13.23
N LEU A 130 17.45 22.28 13.48
CA LEU A 130 16.40 22.21 12.49
C LEU A 130 15.87 23.62 12.21
N SER A 131 15.69 23.95 10.94
CA SER A 131 15.02 25.18 10.53
C SER A 131 13.54 25.17 10.95
N PRO A 132 12.89 26.34 11.06
CA PRO A 132 11.44 26.40 11.29
C PRO A 132 10.64 25.58 10.28
N LEU A 133 11.06 25.57 9.00
CA LEU A 133 10.44 24.76 7.96
C LEU A 133 10.56 23.26 8.24
N ALA A 134 11.74 22.79 8.65
CA ALA A 134 11.95 21.38 9.00
C ALA A 134 11.07 20.96 10.18
N TRP A 135 10.91 21.82 11.20
CA TRP A 135 9.98 21.59 12.30
C TRP A 135 8.53 21.50 11.83
N THR A 136 8.09 22.43 10.98
CA THR A 136 6.72 22.38 10.44
C THR A 136 6.48 21.13 9.60
N SER A 137 7.46 20.67 8.83
CA SER A 137 7.37 19.43 8.06
C SER A 137 7.32 18.20 8.97
N LEU A 138 8.13 18.14 10.03
CA LEU A 138 8.10 17.04 11.00
C LEU A 138 6.76 16.98 11.75
N LEU A 139 6.24 18.12 12.19
CA LEU A 139 4.94 18.19 12.85
C LEU A 139 3.80 17.77 11.91
N THR A 140 3.85 18.21 10.65
CA THR A 140 2.86 17.81 9.63
C THR A 140 2.93 16.30 9.35
N LEU A 141 4.14 15.76 9.19
CA LEU A 141 4.36 14.33 8.99
C LEU A 141 3.85 13.50 10.19
N GLY A 142 4.15 13.93 11.42
CA GLY A 142 3.75 13.23 12.63
C GLY A 142 2.26 13.33 12.95
N LEU A 143 1.69 14.53 12.92
CA LEU A 143 0.29 14.74 13.33
C LEU A 143 -0.69 14.37 12.22
N VAL A 144 -0.45 14.82 10.98
CA VAL A 144 -1.38 14.66 9.86
C VAL A 144 -1.14 13.33 9.16
N HIS A 145 0.07 13.09 8.66
CA HIS A 145 0.37 11.91 7.85
C HIS A 145 0.57 10.63 8.66
N THR A 146 0.78 10.72 9.97
CA THR A 146 0.95 9.53 10.83
C THR A 146 -0.19 9.38 11.81
N GLY A 147 -0.40 10.35 12.71
CA GLY A 147 -1.42 10.27 13.77
C GLY A 147 -2.85 10.21 13.23
N LEU A 148 -3.27 11.22 12.47
CA LEU A 148 -4.60 11.27 11.87
C LEU A 148 -4.79 10.13 10.85
N GLN A 149 -3.83 9.95 9.95
CA GLN A 149 -3.90 8.91 8.91
C GLN A 149 -4.03 7.51 9.50
N TYR A 150 -3.23 7.11 10.49
CA TYR A 150 -3.34 5.78 11.09
C TYR A 150 -4.62 5.60 11.89
N ASN A 151 -5.14 6.64 12.53
CA ASN A 151 -6.43 6.55 13.19
C ASN A 151 -7.54 6.20 12.19
N LEU A 152 -7.60 6.92 11.05
CA LEU A 152 -8.57 6.66 9.98
C LEU A 152 -8.34 5.27 9.33
N LEU A 153 -7.08 4.94 9.04
CA LEU A 153 -6.72 3.68 8.40
C LEU A 153 -7.08 2.47 9.28
N TYR A 154 -6.77 2.52 10.57
CA TYR A 154 -7.05 1.41 11.48
C TYR A 154 -8.54 1.29 11.78
N ALA A 155 -9.26 2.42 11.85
CA ALA A 155 -10.71 2.41 11.90
C ALA A 155 -11.32 1.72 10.66
N ALA A 156 -10.77 1.98 9.47
CA ALA A 156 -11.18 1.30 8.25
C ALA A 156 -10.85 -0.21 8.29
N PHE A 157 -9.64 -0.58 8.72
CA PHE A 157 -9.23 -1.97 8.83
C PHE A 157 -10.17 -2.76 9.75
N GLN A 158 -10.51 -2.23 10.92
CA GLN A 158 -11.43 -2.90 11.85
C GLN A 158 -12.85 -3.08 11.30
N ARG A 159 -13.26 -2.30 10.29
CA ARG A 159 -14.65 -2.28 9.75
C ARG A 159 -14.80 -2.95 8.39
N LEU A 160 -13.71 -3.19 7.67
CA LEU A 160 -13.73 -3.67 6.29
C LEU A 160 -13.22 -5.11 6.16
N THR A 161 -13.73 -5.80 5.15
CA THR A 161 -13.21 -7.12 4.74
C THR A 161 -11.83 -6.98 4.09
N ALA A 162 -11.04 -8.06 4.05
CA ALA A 162 -9.73 -8.03 3.39
C ALA A 162 -9.85 -7.62 1.92
N GLU A 163 -10.90 -8.09 1.25
CA GLU A 163 -11.22 -7.75 -0.14
C GLU A 163 -11.49 -6.25 -0.33
N ARG A 164 -12.28 -5.62 0.54
CA ARG A 164 -12.55 -4.18 0.44
C ARG A 164 -11.30 -3.35 0.71
N ILE A 165 -10.47 -3.75 1.68
CA ILE A 165 -9.20 -3.08 1.95
C ILE A 165 -8.27 -3.20 0.74
N ALA A 166 -8.18 -4.40 0.16
CA ALA A 166 -7.32 -4.71 -0.97
C ALA A 166 -7.66 -3.88 -2.23
N VAL A 167 -8.94 -3.76 -2.60
CA VAL A 167 -9.32 -2.98 -3.79
C VAL A 167 -9.19 -1.47 -3.55
N LEU A 168 -9.52 -0.99 -2.35
CA LEU A 168 -9.49 0.44 -2.04
C LEU A 168 -8.05 0.99 -1.89
N SER A 169 -7.07 0.15 -1.57
CA SER A 169 -5.67 0.60 -1.47
C SER A 169 -5.11 1.10 -2.81
N PHE A 170 -5.64 0.61 -3.93
CA PHE A 170 -5.27 1.09 -5.27
C PHE A 170 -5.75 2.52 -5.58
N ILE A 171 -6.54 3.15 -4.71
CA ILE A 171 -6.90 4.57 -4.85
C ILE A 171 -5.70 5.48 -4.62
N TYR A 172 -4.71 5.04 -3.82
CA TYR A 172 -3.60 5.88 -3.39
C TYR A 172 -2.82 6.54 -4.55
N PRO A 173 -2.39 5.81 -5.60
CA PRO A 173 -1.68 6.42 -6.73
C PRO A 173 -2.50 7.48 -7.49
N LEU A 174 -3.83 7.36 -7.50
CA LEU A 174 -4.70 8.38 -8.12
C LEU A 174 -4.63 9.69 -7.34
N VAL A 175 -4.71 9.61 -6.01
CA VAL A 175 -4.65 10.79 -5.14
C VAL A 175 -3.26 11.42 -5.22
N ALA A 176 -2.20 10.62 -5.26
CA ALA A 176 -0.83 11.11 -5.42
C ALA A 176 -0.70 11.94 -6.72
N ILE A 177 -1.15 11.41 -7.85
CA ILE A 177 -1.10 12.13 -9.13
C ILE A 177 -1.93 13.42 -9.12
N VAL A 178 -3.11 13.41 -8.49
CA VAL A 178 -3.94 14.63 -8.37
C VAL A 178 -3.21 15.69 -7.54
N VAL A 179 -2.53 15.30 -6.47
CA VAL A 179 -1.70 16.21 -5.67
C VAL A 179 -0.52 16.72 -6.48
N ASP A 180 0.15 15.86 -7.25
CA ASP A 180 1.24 16.25 -8.15
C ASP A 180 0.79 17.31 -9.17
N LEU A 181 -0.40 17.15 -9.75
CA LEU A 181 -0.99 18.11 -10.68
C LEU A 181 -1.32 19.45 -9.99
N VAL A 182 -1.98 19.42 -8.84
CA VAL A 182 -2.55 20.62 -8.19
C VAL A 182 -1.50 21.42 -7.41
N CYS A 183 -0.54 20.73 -6.79
CA CYS A 183 0.42 21.37 -5.88
C CYS A 183 1.80 21.60 -6.52
N PHE A 184 2.14 20.86 -7.58
CA PHE A 184 3.48 20.88 -8.16
C PHE A 184 3.49 21.20 -9.67
N ASP A 185 2.32 21.49 -10.27
CA ASP A 185 2.16 21.80 -11.69
C ASP A 185 2.82 20.76 -12.62
N LEU A 186 2.87 19.49 -12.19
CA LEU A 186 3.48 18.41 -12.96
C LEU A 186 2.59 17.99 -14.11
N ALA A 187 3.12 18.04 -15.33
CA ALA A 187 2.41 17.59 -16.53
C ALA A 187 2.25 16.07 -16.52
N LEU A 188 1.04 15.59 -16.76
CA LEU A 188 0.74 14.17 -16.82
C LEU A 188 1.17 13.56 -18.16
N ASP A 189 1.89 12.45 -18.09
CA ASP A 189 2.15 11.62 -19.26
C ASP A 189 0.87 10.86 -19.66
N VAL A 190 0.68 10.63 -20.97
CA VAL A 190 -0.43 9.84 -21.51
C VAL A 190 -0.45 8.44 -20.89
N VAL A 191 0.72 7.87 -20.61
CA VAL A 191 0.85 6.57 -19.93
C VAL A 191 0.32 6.62 -18.50
N GLN A 192 0.59 7.69 -17.75
CA GLN A 192 0.07 7.87 -16.40
C GLN A 192 -1.46 8.03 -16.41
N VAL A 193 -2.00 8.81 -17.36
CA VAL A 193 -3.45 8.96 -17.53
C VAL A 193 -4.11 7.62 -17.84
N ALA A 194 -3.54 6.82 -18.74
CA ALA A 194 -4.03 5.47 -19.02
C ALA A 194 -4.00 4.58 -17.76
N GLY A 195 -2.91 4.65 -16.98
CA GLY A 195 -2.81 3.95 -15.69
C GLY A 195 -3.90 4.36 -14.70
N MET A 196 -4.18 5.66 -14.59
CA MET A 196 -5.25 6.17 -13.72
C MET A 196 -6.63 5.63 -14.14
N VAL A 197 -6.92 5.64 -15.44
CA VAL A 197 -8.17 5.09 -15.98
C VAL A 197 -8.29 3.59 -15.67
N LEU A 198 -7.22 2.82 -15.85
CA LEU A 198 -7.21 1.39 -15.51
C LEU A 198 -7.52 1.13 -14.04
N ILE A 199 -6.91 1.90 -13.12
CA ILE A 199 -7.18 1.79 -11.68
C ILE A 199 -8.67 2.09 -11.39
N LEU A 200 -9.19 3.20 -11.91
CA LEU A 200 -10.60 3.59 -11.68
C LEU A 200 -11.58 2.55 -12.20
N VAL A 201 -11.38 2.09 -13.44
CA VAL A 201 -12.22 1.04 -14.04
C VAL A 201 -12.15 -0.23 -13.23
N ALA A 202 -10.94 -0.66 -12.83
CA ALA A 202 -10.77 -1.85 -12.01
C ALA A 202 -11.51 -1.78 -10.68
N ILE A 203 -11.42 -0.65 -9.97
CA ILE A 203 -12.11 -0.45 -8.70
C ILE A 203 -13.63 -0.50 -8.89
N VAL A 204 -14.16 0.24 -9.87
CA VAL A 204 -15.61 0.28 -10.14
C VAL A 204 -16.12 -1.10 -10.55
N ALA A 205 -15.42 -1.76 -11.45
CA ALA A 205 -15.79 -3.07 -11.95
C ALA A 205 -15.72 -4.16 -10.87
N HIS A 206 -14.71 -4.10 -10.00
CA HIS A 206 -14.59 -4.95 -8.83
C HIS A 206 -15.73 -4.73 -7.83
N GLN A 207 -16.11 -3.47 -7.54
CA GLN A 207 -17.20 -3.15 -6.62
C GLN A 207 -18.59 -3.51 -7.20
N ARG A 208 -18.76 -3.38 -8.51
CA ARG A 208 -20.01 -3.72 -9.23
C ARG A 208 -20.09 -5.20 -9.65
N ASN A 209 -19.12 -6.03 -9.25
CA ASN A 209 -19.04 -7.45 -9.57
C ASN A 209 -19.07 -7.77 -11.09
N TRP A 210 -18.43 -6.94 -11.90
CA TRP A 210 -18.33 -7.18 -13.35
C TRP A 210 -17.52 -8.43 -13.66
N ARG A 211 -17.89 -9.10 -14.76
CA ARG A 211 -17.24 -10.34 -15.19
C ARG A 211 -16.26 -10.11 -16.34
N LEU A 212 -14.96 -10.27 -16.05
CA LEU A 212 -13.91 -10.29 -17.07
C LEU A 212 -13.86 -11.62 -17.82
N VAL A 213 -14.05 -12.73 -17.11
CA VAL A 213 -14.05 -14.08 -17.69
C VAL A 213 -15.47 -14.65 -17.59
N PRO A 214 -16.12 -14.99 -18.72
CA PRO A 214 -17.39 -15.71 -18.71
C PRO A 214 -17.18 -17.12 -18.12
N MET A 215 -17.99 -17.54 -17.16
CA MET A 215 -17.97 -18.93 -16.71
C MET A 215 -18.45 -19.84 -17.85
N PRO A 216 -17.83 -21.01 -18.07
CA PRO A 216 -18.42 -22.04 -18.91
C PRO A 216 -19.81 -22.35 -18.37
N ALA A 217 -20.84 -22.29 -19.22
CA ALA A 217 -22.18 -22.69 -18.83
C ALA A 217 -22.10 -24.09 -18.20
N ARG A 218 -22.50 -24.22 -16.93
CA ARG A 218 -22.70 -25.53 -16.31
C ARG A 218 -23.68 -26.26 -17.21
N ARG A 219 -23.21 -27.25 -17.98
CA ARG A 219 -24.10 -28.20 -18.62
C ARG A 219 -24.86 -28.84 -17.46
N LEU A 220 -26.14 -28.49 -17.33
CA LEU A 220 -27.06 -29.29 -16.55
C LEU A 220 -27.00 -30.67 -17.19
N ALA A 221 -26.42 -31.63 -16.49
CA ALA A 221 -26.50 -33.02 -16.91
C ALA A 221 -28.00 -33.39 -16.97
N PRO A 222 -28.44 -34.07 -18.04
CA PRO A 222 -29.83 -34.44 -18.23
C PRO A 222 -30.35 -35.37 -17.13
#